data_AF-A0A3B1DGJ1-F1
#
_entry.id   AF-A0A3B1DGJ1-F1
#
_cell.length_a   1.000
_cell.length_b   1.000
_cell.length_c   1.000
_cell.angle_alpha   90.00
_cell.angle_beta   90.00
_cell.angle_gamma   90.00
#
_symmetry.space_group_name_H-M   'P 1'
#
loop_
_entity.id
_entity.type
_entity.pdbx_description
1 polymer ?
#
loop_
_entity_poly.entity_id
_entity_poly.type
_entity_poly.pdbx_seq_one_letter_code
_entity_poly.pdbx_strand_id
1 'polypeptide(L)'
;MAERASVGSVEALRAFKPAVIKFAELTQAALSTAESSATRTLDWIVHDQKPRLEREARRLQEEVTRARTRMISRMDPSQDNPLPKVDDRLAVDAARRRLRAVEERLEQTRRWVRQLERAVEEYRGSVSQLGWYVRGELGQAVGALDQMT
;
A
#
# COMPACT_ATOMS: atom_id res chain seq x y z
N MET A 1 -18.06 26.73 45.62
CA MET A 1 -16.98 26.34 46.54
C MET A 1 -15.87 25.72 45.70
N ALA A 2 -14.70 26.34 45.63
CA ALA A 2 -13.56 25.77 44.92
C ALA A 2 -12.97 24.67 45.79
N GLU A 3 -13.17 23.41 45.37
CA GLU A 3 -12.60 22.25 46.02
C GLU A 3 -11.07 22.33 45.88
N ARG A 4 -10.36 22.53 47.00
CA ARG A 4 -8.89 22.66 46.99
C ARG A 4 -8.30 21.30 46.68
N ALA A 5 -7.74 21.13 45.48
CA ALA A 5 -6.97 19.94 45.12
C ALA A 5 -5.75 19.83 46.04
N SER A 6 -5.57 18.67 46.69
CA SER A 6 -4.36 18.35 47.45
C SER A 6 -3.21 18.06 46.46
N VAL A 7 -2.58 19.12 45.95
CA VAL A 7 -1.44 19.01 45.03
C VAL A 7 -0.19 18.71 45.87
N GLY A 8 0.30 17.47 45.81
CA GLY A 8 1.52 17.05 46.51
C GLY A 8 2.81 17.69 46.01
N SER A 9 2.83 18.25 44.79
CA SER A 9 3.93 19.05 44.24
C SER A 9 3.48 19.86 43.01
N VAL A 10 3.65 21.18 43.07
CA VAL A 10 3.36 22.09 41.94
C VAL A 10 4.44 21.98 40.86
N GLU A 11 5.71 21.73 41.22
CA GLU A 11 6.76 21.41 40.23
C GLU A 11 6.41 20.20 39.38
N ALA A 12 5.82 19.14 39.97
CA ALA A 12 5.41 17.95 39.23
C ALA A 12 4.35 18.28 38.17
N LEU A 13 3.38 19.15 38.49
CA LEU A 13 2.37 19.61 37.53
C LEU A 13 2.99 20.46 36.40
N ARG A 14 3.94 21.35 36.74
CA ARG A 14 4.67 22.17 35.77
C ARG A 14 5.52 21.33 34.81
N ALA A 15 6.08 20.21 35.27
CA ALA A 15 6.82 19.28 34.42
C ALA A 15 5.90 18.35 33.61
N PHE A 16 4.74 18.00 34.16
CA PHE A 16 3.78 17.10 33.51
C PHE A 16 3.10 17.72 32.29
N LYS A 17 2.68 18.99 32.37
CA LYS A 17 2.04 19.70 31.25
C LYS A 17 2.86 19.62 29.93
N PRO A 18 4.13 20.05 29.87
CA PRO A 18 4.91 19.98 28.64
C PRO A 18 5.16 18.53 28.18
N ALA A 19 5.22 17.57 29.09
CA ALA A 19 5.34 16.16 28.74
C ALA A 19 4.07 15.63 28.04
N VAL A 20 2.89 16.00 28.52
CA VAL A 20 1.60 15.63 27.90
C VAL A 20 1.44 16.27 26.52
N ILE A 21 1.79 17.56 26.37
CA ILE A 21 1.77 18.25 25.07
C ILE A 21 2.70 17.54 24.08
N LYS A 22 3.95 17.28 24.49
CA LYS A 22 4.92 16.59 23.65
C LYS A 22 4.47 15.18 23.28
N PHE A 23 3.88 14.44 24.22
CA PHE A 23 3.29 13.13 23.93
C PHE A 23 2.19 13.22 22.87
N ALA A 24 1.29 14.20 22.98
CA ALA A 24 0.21 14.39 22.04
C ALA A 24 0.74 14.70 20.63
N GLU A 25 1.67 15.64 20.51
CA GLU A 25 2.30 16.01 19.23
C GLU A 25 3.01 14.82 18.57
N LEU A 26 3.85 14.11 19.32
CA LEU A 26 4.60 12.95 18.81
C LEU A 26 3.65 11.83 18.38
N THR A 27 2.59 11.58 19.15
CA THR A 27 1.61 10.54 18.83
C THR A 27 0.82 10.91 17.57
N GLN A 28 0.32 12.14 17.45
CA GLN A 28 -0.38 12.59 16.23
C GLN A 28 0.51 12.50 15.00
N ALA A 29 1.77 12.96 15.10
CA ALA A 29 2.73 12.90 14.02
C ALA A 29 3.03 11.45 13.59
N ALA A 30 3.24 10.55 14.56
CA ALA A 30 3.49 9.13 14.29
C ALA A 30 2.28 8.47 13.61
N LEU A 31 1.06 8.69 14.14
CA LEU A 31 -0.17 8.13 13.59
C LEU A 31 -0.43 8.61 12.15
N SER A 32 -0.27 9.91 11.91
CA SER A 32 -0.46 10.51 10.58
C SER A 32 0.59 10.04 9.57
N THR A 33 1.85 9.90 9.99
CA THR A 33 2.95 9.45 9.13
C THR A 33 2.73 8.01 8.68
N ALA A 34 2.36 7.13 9.60
CA ALA A 34 2.08 5.73 9.28
C ALA A 34 0.85 5.60 8.37
N GLU A 35 -0.24 6.33 8.65
CA GLU A 35 -1.43 6.32 7.79
C GLU A 35 -1.14 6.82 6.38
N SER A 36 -0.41 7.93 6.27
CA SER A 36 -0.08 8.55 4.98
C SER A 36 0.82 7.64 4.14
N SER A 37 1.79 6.97 4.78
CA SER A 37 2.71 6.05 4.11
C SER A 37 1.98 4.81 3.60
N ALA A 38 1.09 4.24 4.42
CA ALA A 38 0.29 3.08 4.04
C ALA A 38 -0.70 3.43 2.91
N THR A 39 -1.43 4.54 3.03
CA THR A 39 -2.38 5.02 2.02
C THR A 39 -1.68 5.30 0.69
N ARG A 40 -0.57 6.05 0.70
CA ARG A 40 0.20 6.34 -0.51
C ARG A 40 0.70 5.07 -1.21
N THR A 41 1.16 4.10 -0.43
CA THR A 41 1.63 2.81 -0.97
C THR A 41 0.48 2.05 -1.62
N LEU A 42 -0.67 2.00 -0.96
CA LEU A 42 -1.88 1.37 -1.50
C LEU A 42 -2.31 2.05 -2.81
N ASP A 43 -2.40 3.38 -2.82
CA ASP A 43 -2.78 4.16 -4.00
C ASP A 43 -1.84 3.88 -5.18
N TRP A 44 -0.52 3.89 -4.94
CA TRP A 44 0.47 3.57 -5.97
C TRP A 44 0.31 2.14 -6.54
N ILE A 45 0.00 1.16 -5.69
CA ILE A 45 -0.20 -0.21 -6.16
C ILE A 45 -1.49 -0.31 -7.00
N VAL A 46 -2.57 0.31 -6.53
CA VAL A 46 -3.91 0.23 -7.14
C VAL A 46 -3.98 1.03 -8.44
N HIS A 47 -3.47 2.25 -8.45
CA HIS A 47 -3.66 3.20 -9.55
C HIS A 47 -2.49 3.24 -10.53
N ASP A 48 -1.28 2.85 -10.12
CA ASP A 48 -0.11 2.84 -11.01
C ASP A 48 0.35 1.42 -11.36
N GLN A 49 0.73 0.61 -10.38
CA GLN A 49 1.39 -0.67 -10.66
C GLN A 49 0.46 -1.69 -11.29
N LYS A 50 -0.72 -1.92 -10.72
CA LYS A 50 -1.66 -2.89 -11.27
C LYS A 50 -2.07 -2.53 -12.71
N PRO A 51 -2.51 -1.30 -13.03
CA PRO A 51 -2.83 -0.93 -14.42
C PRO A 51 -1.64 -1.02 -15.37
N ARG A 52 -0.42 -0.69 -14.90
CA ARG A 52 0.81 -0.84 -15.70
C ARG A 52 1.07 -2.30 -16.07
N LEU A 53 0.96 -3.22 -15.10
CA LEU A 53 1.12 -4.65 -15.33
C LEU A 53 0.02 -5.23 -16.22
N GLU A 54 -1.23 -4.76 -16.08
CA GLU A 54 -2.33 -5.17 -16.95
C GLU A 54 -2.12 -4.74 -18.41
N ARG A 55 -1.65 -3.51 -18.64
CA ARG A 55 -1.28 -3.04 -19.98
C ARG A 55 -0.13 -3.86 -20.56
N GLU A 56 0.88 -4.13 -19.75
CA GLU A 56 2.03 -4.93 -20.17
C GLU A 56 1.64 -6.38 -20.52
N ALA A 57 0.77 -7.01 -19.71
CA ALA A 57 0.26 -8.34 -19.99
C ALA A 57 -0.50 -8.38 -21.33
N ARG A 58 -1.36 -7.38 -21.61
CA ARG A 58 -2.07 -7.27 -22.89
C ARG A 58 -1.10 -7.13 -24.07
N ARG A 59 -0.07 -6.27 -23.93
CA ARG A 59 0.98 -6.10 -24.95
C ARG A 59 1.71 -7.42 -25.23
N LEU A 60 2.12 -8.13 -24.19
CA LEU A 60 2.81 -9.42 -24.33
C LEU A 60 1.91 -10.51 -24.89
N GLN A 61 0.61 -10.48 -24.58
CA GLN A 61 -0.38 -11.37 -25.19
C GLN A 61 -0.47 -11.13 -26.70
N GLU A 62 -0.49 -9.88 -27.14
CA GLU A 62 -0.42 -9.56 -28.58
C GLU A 62 0.90 -10.02 -29.21
N GLU A 63 2.03 -9.87 -28.52
CA GLU A 63 3.33 -10.37 -29.00
C GLU A 63 3.32 -11.89 -29.21
N VAL A 64 2.74 -12.65 -28.27
CA VAL A 64 2.56 -14.10 -28.41
C VAL A 64 1.70 -14.42 -29.63
N THR A 65 0.58 -13.71 -29.83
CA THR A 65 -0.28 -13.89 -31.00
C THR A 65 0.49 -13.59 -32.29
N ARG A 66 1.20 -12.46 -32.37
CA ARG A 66 2.03 -12.09 -33.53
C ARG A 66 3.13 -13.11 -33.81
N ALA A 67 3.78 -13.65 -32.77
CA ALA A 67 4.78 -14.71 -32.94
C ALA A 67 4.17 -16.00 -33.50
N ARG A 68 2.98 -16.40 -33.02
CA ARG A 68 2.25 -17.56 -33.56
C ARG A 68 1.82 -17.35 -35.01
N THR A 69 1.26 -16.19 -35.35
CA THR A 69 0.87 -15.87 -36.73
C THR A 69 2.08 -15.90 -37.66
N ARG A 70 3.22 -15.32 -37.24
CA ARG A 70 4.47 -15.37 -38.02
C ARG A 70 4.96 -16.80 -38.24
N MET A 71 4.94 -17.63 -37.19
CA MET A 71 5.28 -19.05 -37.29
C MET A 71 4.41 -19.75 -38.33
N ILE A 72 3.08 -19.57 -38.27
CA ILE A 72 2.13 -20.19 -39.22
C ILE A 72 2.38 -19.69 -40.65
N SER A 73 2.59 -18.38 -40.84
CA SER A 73 2.82 -17.79 -42.18
C SER A 73 4.11 -18.26 -42.87
N ARG A 74 5.06 -18.81 -42.10
CA ARG A 74 6.36 -19.31 -42.60
C ARG A 74 6.36 -20.82 -42.82
N MET A 75 5.27 -21.50 -42.50
CA MET A 75 5.09 -22.91 -42.79
C MET A 75 4.85 -23.07 -44.29
N ASP A 76 5.51 -24.04 -44.91
CA ASP A 76 5.35 -24.33 -46.34
C ASP A 76 4.02 -25.06 -46.59
N PRO A 77 3.03 -24.44 -47.24
CA PRO A 77 1.72 -25.06 -47.45
C PRO A 77 1.76 -26.24 -48.44
N SER A 78 2.86 -26.45 -49.16
CA SER A 78 3.00 -27.53 -50.13
C SER A 78 3.48 -28.86 -49.52
N GLN A 79 3.89 -28.88 -48.25
CA GLN A 79 4.28 -30.10 -47.56
C GLN A 79 3.08 -30.79 -46.92
N ASP A 80 3.04 -32.13 -47.00
CA ASP A 80 1.97 -32.97 -46.45
C ASP A 80 1.90 -32.97 -44.90
N ASN A 81 2.87 -32.33 -44.23
CA ASN A 81 2.84 -32.01 -42.81
C ASN A 81 3.89 -30.91 -42.49
N PRO A 82 3.56 -29.62 -42.72
CA PRO A 82 4.54 -28.57 -42.57
C PRO A 82 4.95 -28.44 -41.10
N LEU A 83 6.24 -28.56 -40.80
CA LEU A 83 6.75 -28.38 -39.44
C LEU A 83 7.24 -26.94 -39.24
N PRO A 84 6.90 -26.28 -38.11
CA PRO A 84 7.40 -24.96 -37.82
C PRO A 84 8.91 -25.00 -37.56
N LYS A 85 9.63 -23.99 -38.06
CA LYS A 85 11.08 -23.85 -37.85
C LYS A 85 11.40 -23.74 -36.35
N VAL A 86 12.54 -24.29 -35.95
CA VAL A 86 12.99 -24.28 -34.55
C VAL A 86 13.04 -22.85 -33.99
N ASP A 87 13.55 -21.90 -34.77
CA ASP A 87 13.63 -20.48 -34.38
C ASP A 87 12.26 -19.85 -34.11
N ASP A 88 11.25 -20.18 -34.93
CA ASP A 88 9.90 -19.65 -34.75
C ASP A 88 9.25 -20.23 -33.48
N ARG A 89 9.49 -21.52 -33.18
CA ARG A 89 9.04 -22.14 -31.91
C ARG A 89 9.71 -21.50 -30.71
N LEU A 90 11.03 -21.29 -30.76
CA LEU A 90 11.79 -20.62 -29.71
C LEU A 90 11.31 -19.19 -29.48
N ALA A 91 10.97 -18.45 -30.53
CA ALA A 91 10.42 -17.10 -30.44
C ALA A 91 9.04 -17.08 -29.75
N VAL A 92 8.14 -18.00 -30.10
CA VAL A 92 6.85 -18.16 -29.44
C VAL A 92 7.02 -18.51 -27.95
N ASP A 93 7.94 -19.42 -27.63
CA ASP A 93 8.18 -19.82 -26.24
C ASP A 93 8.86 -18.72 -25.41
N ALA A 94 9.73 -17.92 -26.01
CA ALA A 94 10.29 -16.73 -25.38
C ALA A 94 9.20 -15.70 -25.06
N ALA A 95 8.31 -15.40 -26.01
CA ALA A 95 7.18 -14.49 -25.79
C ALA A 95 6.23 -15.01 -24.68
N ARG A 96 5.92 -16.32 -24.69
CA ARG A 96 5.10 -16.95 -23.65
C ARG A 96 5.75 -16.90 -22.27
N ARG A 97 7.07 -17.08 -22.17
CA ARG A 97 7.80 -16.95 -20.90
C ARG A 97 7.69 -15.54 -20.33
N ARG A 98 7.84 -14.51 -21.16
CA ARG A 98 7.69 -13.11 -20.75
C ARG A 98 6.27 -12.82 -20.26
N LEU A 99 5.27 -13.25 -21.02
CA LEU A 99 3.87 -13.11 -20.63
C LEU A 99 3.59 -13.73 -19.26
N ARG A 100 3.99 -15.00 -19.07
CA ARG A 100 3.80 -15.71 -17.78
C ARG A 100 4.44 -14.98 -16.61
N ALA A 101 5.65 -14.46 -16.77
CA ALA A 101 6.33 -13.72 -15.71
C ALA A 101 5.59 -12.44 -15.31
N VAL A 102 4.95 -11.75 -16.27
CA VAL A 102 4.14 -10.55 -16.00
C VAL A 102 2.79 -10.92 -15.39
N GLU A 103 2.15 -11.99 -15.86
CA GLU A 103 0.89 -12.50 -15.30
C GLU A 103 1.06 -12.93 -13.84
N GLU A 104 2.15 -13.63 -13.52
CA GLU A 104 2.49 -14.02 -12.14
C GLU A 104 2.66 -12.79 -11.24
N ARG A 105 3.41 -11.78 -11.70
CA ARG A 105 3.58 -10.51 -10.98
C ARG A 105 2.25 -9.78 -10.79
N LEU A 106 1.39 -9.79 -11.81
CA LEU A 106 0.06 -9.18 -11.73
C LEU A 106 -0.81 -9.88 -10.68
N GLU A 107 -0.76 -11.21 -10.62
CA GLU A 107 -1.51 -11.97 -9.62
C GLU A 107 -1.01 -11.71 -8.19
N GLN A 108 0.31 -11.66 -7.99
CA GLN A 108 0.87 -11.24 -6.70
C GLN A 108 0.46 -9.82 -6.33
N THR A 109 0.48 -8.89 -7.29
CA THR A 109 0.04 -7.50 -7.09
C THR A 109 -1.42 -7.45 -6.65
N ARG A 110 -2.32 -8.21 -7.30
CA ARG A 110 -3.74 -8.30 -6.90
C ARG A 110 -3.93 -8.84 -5.50
N ARG A 111 -3.13 -9.83 -5.10
CA ARG A 111 -3.12 -10.36 -3.73
C ARG A 111 -2.68 -9.30 -2.73
N TRP A 112 -1.61 -8.56 -3.04
CA TRP A 112 -1.06 -7.52 -2.19
C TRP A 112 -2.02 -6.35 -2.01
N VAL A 113 -2.75 -5.95 -3.06
CA VAL A 113 -3.82 -4.94 -2.95
C VAL A 113 -4.80 -5.31 -1.85
N ARG A 114 -5.38 -6.52 -1.90
CA ARG A 114 -6.36 -6.96 -0.89
C ARG A 114 -5.78 -7.03 0.52
N GLN A 115 -4.54 -7.47 0.65
CA GLN A 115 -3.86 -7.55 1.94
C GLN A 115 -3.56 -6.17 2.52
N LEU A 116 -3.15 -5.21 1.69
CA LEU A 116 -2.85 -3.85 2.09
C LEU A 116 -4.11 -3.05 2.41
N GLU A 117 -5.19 -3.19 1.62
CA GLU A 117 -6.50 -2.62 1.93
C GLU A 117 -6.96 -3.03 3.34
N ARG A 118 -6.88 -4.34 3.62
CA ARG A 118 -7.22 -4.89 4.93
C ARG A 118 -6.30 -4.35 6.03
N ALA A 119 -4.99 -4.33 5.81
CA ALA A 119 -4.03 -3.84 6.80
C ALA A 119 -4.21 -2.33 7.10
N VAL A 120 -4.54 -1.52 6.09
CA VAL A 120 -4.85 -0.10 6.26
C VAL A 120 -6.11 0.08 7.09
N GLU A 121 -7.15 -0.71 6.83
CA GLU A 121 -8.40 -0.64 7.60
C GLU A 121 -8.22 -1.11 9.05
N GLU A 122 -7.52 -2.22 9.26
CA GLU A 122 -7.16 -2.71 10.59
C GLU A 122 -6.33 -1.68 11.36
N TYR A 123 -5.36 -1.03 10.70
CA TYR A 123 -4.59 0.06 11.28
C TYR A 123 -5.49 1.21 11.71
N ARG A 124 -6.35 1.73 10.82
CA ARG A 124 -7.29 2.82 11.13
C ARG A 124 -8.19 2.48 12.32
N GLY A 125 -8.75 1.27 12.33
CA GLY A 125 -9.53 0.77 13.45
C GLY A 125 -8.74 0.78 14.76
N SER A 126 -7.53 0.21 14.75
CA SER A 126 -6.68 0.07 15.95
C SER A 126 -6.23 1.40 16.55
N VAL A 127 -6.01 2.43 15.72
CA VAL A 127 -5.52 3.75 16.18
C VAL A 127 -6.62 4.79 16.34
N SER A 128 -7.86 4.48 15.93
CA SER A 128 -8.99 5.42 15.96
C SER A 128 -9.23 6.03 17.34
N GLN A 129 -9.30 5.17 18.36
CA GLN A 129 -9.54 5.57 19.74
C GLN A 129 -8.39 6.42 20.28
N LEU A 130 -7.14 5.99 20.08
CA LEU A 130 -5.96 6.76 20.51
C LEU A 130 -5.90 8.13 19.82
N GLY A 131 -6.17 8.17 18.51
CA GLY A 131 -6.23 9.43 17.76
C GLY A 131 -7.33 10.37 18.26
N TRP A 132 -8.49 9.84 18.65
CA TRP A 132 -9.56 10.63 19.26
C TRP A 132 -9.15 11.21 20.62
N TYR A 133 -8.60 10.40 21.53
CA TYR A 133 -8.12 10.86 22.84
C TYR A 133 -7.06 11.95 22.72
N VAL A 134 -6.11 11.76 21.80
CA VAL A 134 -4.99 12.69 21.65
C VAL A 134 -5.41 14.01 21.02
N ARG A 135 -6.45 14.02 20.16
CA ARG A 135 -6.95 15.26 19.53
C ARG A 135 -7.96 16.03 20.39
N GLY A 136 -8.78 15.33 21.17
CA GLY A 136 -9.85 15.94 21.97
C GLY A 136 -9.49 16.05 23.45
N GLU A 137 -9.44 14.90 24.11
CA GLU A 137 -9.35 14.79 25.58
C GLU A 137 -8.05 15.37 26.14
N LEU A 138 -6.91 15.18 25.46
CA LEU A 138 -5.64 15.74 25.93
C LEU A 138 -5.62 17.28 25.92
N GLY A 139 -6.33 17.92 24.99
CA GLY A 139 -6.48 19.39 25.00
C GLY A 139 -7.23 19.87 26.24
N GLN A 140 -8.30 19.17 26.62
CA GLN A 140 -9.06 19.48 27.85
C GLN A 140 -8.22 19.23 29.10
N ALA A 141 -7.45 18.13 29.13
CA ALA A 141 -6.56 17.82 30.24
C ALA A 141 -5.48 18.90 30.43
N VAL A 142 -4.90 19.41 29.34
CA VAL A 142 -3.93 20.53 29.40
C VAL A 142 -4.60 21.80 29.91
N GLY A 143 -5.83 22.11 29.48
CA GLY A 143 -6.59 23.24 29.99
C GLY A 143 -6.92 23.13 31.49
N ALA A 144 -7.21 21.93 31.98
CA ALA A 144 -7.41 21.68 33.40
C ALA A 144 -6.11 21.88 34.20
N LEU A 145 -4.97 21.42 33.68
CA LEU A 145 -3.66 21.65 34.31
C LEU A 145 -3.32 23.15 34.40
N ASP A 146 -3.74 23.96 33.43
CA ASP A 146 -3.58 25.42 33.45
C ASP A 146 -4.38 26.13 34.53
N GLN A 147 -5.49 25.54 34.99
CA GLN A 147 -6.26 26.07 36.12
C GLN A 147 -5.65 25.67 37.49
N MET A 148 -4.70 24.72 37.50
CA MET A 148 -4.11 24.14 38.73
C MET A 148 -2.67 24.61 39.00
N THR A 149 -2.01 25.31 38.07
CA THR A 149 -0.62 25.79 38.17
C THR A 149 -0.51 27.31 38.15
#